data_AF-A0A5B7JVS2-F1
#
_entry.id   AF-A0A5B7JVS2-F1
#
_cell.length_a   1.000
_cell.length_b   1.000
_cell.length_c   1.000
_cell.angle_alpha   90.00
_cell.angle_beta   90.00
_cell.angle_gamma   90.00
#
_symmetry.space_group_name_H-M   'P 1'
#
loop_
_entity.id
_entity.type
_entity.pdbx_description
1 polymer ?
#
loop_
_entity_poly.entity_id
_entity_poly.type
_entity_poly.pdbx_seq_one_letter_code
_entity_poly.pdbx_strand_id
1 'polypeptide(L)'
;MSFRKSLQAVQCVRDLCLPRLAPLRLLANMGLGAGNPVSPKSVLYISVVRSLIDYAAPVLIQFSATQLRPLELVQNEALRIILGCPRTARIEILRAELQLPSIMCRVQEITCRTVGRMLSMGPDSLKGSLTPVS
;
A
#
# COMPACT_ATOMS: atom_id res chain seq x y z
N MET A 1 -9.56 -24.63 -7.21
CA MET A 1 -8.16 -24.63 -6.74
C MET A 1 -7.49 -23.23 -6.70
N SER A 2 -7.99 -22.20 -7.41
CA SER A 2 -7.32 -20.88 -7.52
C SER A 2 -7.45 -19.95 -6.29
N PHE A 3 -8.56 -20.04 -5.55
CA PHE A 3 -8.90 -19.10 -4.45
C PHE A 3 -8.00 -19.19 -3.20
N ARG A 4 -7.35 -20.34 -2.96
CA ARG A 4 -6.43 -20.50 -1.82
C ARG A 4 -5.08 -19.81 -2.06
N LYS A 5 -4.58 -19.84 -3.30
CA LYS A 5 -3.32 -19.18 -3.69
C LYS A 5 -3.46 -17.66 -3.65
N SER A 6 -4.63 -17.14 -4.04
CA SER A 6 -4.90 -15.72 -4.02
C SER A 6 -4.96 -15.17 -2.58
N LEU A 7 -5.63 -15.87 -1.66
CA LEU A 7 -5.67 -15.49 -0.24
C LEU A 7 -4.27 -15.53 0.42
N GLN A 8 -3.43 -16.48 -0.01
CA GLN A 8 -2.04 -16.60 0.44
C GLN A 8 -1.17 -15.42 -0.05
N ALA A 9 -1.43 -14.86 -1.23
CA ALA A 9 -0.69 -13.69 -1.72
C ALA A 9 -0.92 -12.45 -0.85
N VAL A 10 -2.18 -12.20 -0.46
CA VAL A 10 -2.52 -11.10 0.46
C VAL A 10 -1.90 -11.32 1.84
N GLN A 11 -1.93 -12.56 2.35
CA GLN A 11 -1.28 -12.92 3.61
C GLN A 11 0.24 -12.73 3.56
N CYS A 12 0.88 -13.12 2.45
CA CYS A 12 2.32 -12.92 2.25
C CYS A 12 2.70 -11.43 2.27
N VAL A 13 1.95 -10.58 1.54
CA VAL A 13 2.18 -9.12 1.57
C VAL A 13 1.98 -8.57 2.97
N ARG A 14 0.95 -9.03 3.68
CA ARG A 14 0.73 -8.65 5.09
C ARG A 14 1.91 -9.03 5.97
N ASP A 15 2.40 -10.26 5.87
CA ASP A 15 3.51 -10.77 6.68
C ASP A 15 4.82 -10.04 6.38
N LEU A 16 4.99 -9.53 5.16
CA LEU A 16 6.09 -8.63 4.82
C LEU A 16 5.90 -7.23 5.43
N CYS A 17 4.69 -6.72 5.51
CA CYS A 17 4.40 -5.38 6.05
C CYS A 17 4.45 -5.32 7.59
N LEU A 18 4.06 -6.38 8.30
CA LEU A 18 4.01 -6.41 9.77
C LEU A 18 5.35 -6.10 10.47
N PRO A 19 6.48 -6.77 10.16
CA PRO A 19 7.76 -6.49 10.82
C PRO A 19 8.24 -5.06 10.55
N ARG A 20 7.87 -4.49 9.40
CA ARG A 20 8.18 -3.11 9.00
C ARG A 20 7.42 -2.06 9.80
N LEU A 21 6.41 -2.44 10.57
CA LEU A 21 5.74 -1.54 11.52
C LEU A 21 6.50 -1.39 12.84
N ALA A 22 7.43 -2.29 13.18
CA ALA A 22 8.17 -2.21 14.44
C ALA A 22 9.04 -0.93 14.55
N PRO A 23 9.80 -0.52 13.52
CA PRO A 23 10.51 0.76 13.52
C PRO A 23 9.58 1.97 13.67
N LEU A 24 8.39 1.92 13.06
CA LEU A 24 7.39 2.97 13.21
C LEU A 24 6.88 3.10 14.65
N ARG A 25 6.69 1.98 15.36
CA ARG A 25 6.30 1.99 16.78
C ARG A 25 7.39 2.58 17.68
N LEU A 26 8.66 2.24 17.41
CA LEU A 26 9.79 2.80 18.14
C LEU A 26 9.85 4.31 17.97
N LEU A 27 9.73 4.81 16.73
CA LEU A 27 9.74 6.24 16.45
C LEU A 27 8.48 6.96 16.93
N ALA A 28 7.34 6.27 16.98
CA ALA A 28 6.11 6.82 17.55
C ALA A 28 6.28 7.25 19.01
N ASN A 29 6.98 6.42 19.79
CA ASN A 29 7.25 6.65 21.21
C ASN A 29 8.30 7.75 21.48
N MET A 30 9.04 8.19 20.47
CA MET A 30 10.11 9.20 20.59
C MET A 30 9.60 10.65 20.53
N GLY A 31 8.29 10.89 20.70
CA GLY A 31 7.75 12.25 20.84
C GLY A 31 7.83 13.14 19.59
N LEU A 32 8.15 12.59 18.41
CA LEU A 32 8.16 13.35 17.16
C LEU A 32 6.73 13.78 16.82
N GLY A 33 6.54 15.11 16.75
CA GLY A 33 5.25 15.80 16.68
C GLY A 33 4.21 15.13 15.77
N ALA A 34 3.00 14.99 16.31
CA ALA A 34 1.84 14.46 15.62
C ALA A 34 1.09 15.60 14.93
N GLY A 35 0.66 15.39 13.68
CA GLY A 35 -0.28 16.30 13.00
C GLY A 35 0.21 16.97 11.72
N ASN A 36 1.38 16.60 11.18
CA ASN A 36 1.79 17.08 9.85
C ASN A 36 2.00 15.87 8.90
N PRO A 37 1.45 15.88 7.66
CA PRO A 37 1.60 14.76 6.71
C PRO A 37 3.07 14.48 6.36
N VAL A 38 3.96 15.46 6.53
CA VAL A 38 5.42 15.34 6.30
C VAL A 38 6.18 14.89 7.57
N SER A 39 5.49 14.36 8.58
CA SER A 39 6.18 13.81 9.75
C SER A 39 7.12 12.67 9.31
N PRO A 40 8.31 12.52 9.93
CA PRO A 40 9.27 11.48 9.56
C PRO A 40 8.69 10.06 9.69
N LYS A 41 7.67 9.88 10.55
CA LYS A 41 6.91 8.62 10.69
C LYS A 41 6.09 8.33 9.42
N SER A 42 5.41 9.33 8.87
CA SER A 42 4.64 9.20 7.62
C SER A 42 5.56 8.85 6.44
N VAL A 43 6.71 9.51 6.34
CA VAL A 43 7.71 9.27 5.29
C VAL A 43 8.23 7.83 5.34
N LEU A 44 8.52 7.30 6.52
CA LEU A 44 8.96 5.92 6.71
C LEU A 44 7.88 4.89 6.37
N TYR A 45 6.62 5.18 6.72
CA TYR A 45 5.51 4.32 6.29
C TYR A 45 5.38 4.30 4.77
N ILE A 46 5.48 5.46 4.11
CA ILE A 46 5.40 5.56 2.66
C ILE A 46 6.57 4.81 2.00
N SER A 47 7.79 5.00 2.49
CA SER A 47 8.98 4.41 1.87
C SER A 47 9.06 2.88 2.03
N VAL A 48 8.52 2.34 3.13
CA VAL A 48 8.71 0.92 3.47
C VAL A 48 7.45 0.08 3.25
N VAL A 49 6.29 0.54 3.70
CA VAL A 49 5.04 -0.22 3.64
C VAL A 49 4.26 0.11 2.37
N ARG A 50 4.10 1.40 2.07
CA ARG A 50 3.35 1.84 0.89
C ARG A 50 4.03 1.44 -0.41
N SER A 51 5.37 1.53 -0.48
CA SER A 51 6.15 1.08 -1.64
C SER A 51 5.94 -0.39 -2.00
N LEU A 52 5.84 -1.28 -1.01
CA LEU A 52 5.55 -2.71 -1.23
C LEU A 52 4.15 -2.92 -1.80
N ILE A 53 3.17 -2.18 -1.28
CA ILE A 53 1.79 -2.25 -1.75
C ILE A 53 1.69 -1.70 -3.18
N ASP A 54 2.38 -0.59 -3.45
CA ASP A 54 2.44 0.03 -4.77
C ASP A 54 3.10 -0.92 -5.79
N TYR A 55 4.16 -1.65 -5.40
CA TYR A 55 4.78 -2.69 -6.22
C TYR A 55 3.83 -3.87 -6.48
N ALA A 56 3.10 -4.31 -5.46
CA ALA A 56 2.14 -5.41 -5.58
C ALA A 56 0.81 -4.99 -6.25
N ALA A 57 0.58 -3.70 -6.53
CA ALA A 57 -0.70 -3.17 -7.00
C ALA A 57 -1.27 -3.88 -8.24
N PRO A 58 -0.49 -4.21 -9.29
CA PRO A 58 -1.02 -4.92 -10.47
C PRO A 58 -1.54 -6.33 -10.17
N VAL A 59 -1.03 -6.97 -9.11
CA VAL A 59 -1.53 -8.27 -8.64
C VAL A 59 -2.75 -8.07 -7.75
N LEU A 60 -2.70 -7.05 -6.88
CA LEU A 60 -3.75 -6.74 -5.91
C LEU A 60 -5.06 -6.24 -6.55
N ILE A 61 -5.04 -5.71 -7.77
CA ILE A 61 -6.25 -5.24 -8.46
C ILE A 61 -7.27 -6.36 -8.73
N GLN A 62 -6.81 -7.61 -8.81
CA GLN A 62 -7.67 -8.77 -9.06
C GLN A 62 -8.52 -9.17 -7.83
N PHE A 63 -8.26 -8.55 -6.68
CA PHE A 63 -8.86 -8.89 -5.40
C PHE A 63 -10.01 -7.95 -5.03
N SER A 64 -11.03 -8.49 -4.36
CA SER A 64 -12.14 -7.68 -3.82
C SER A 64 -11.72 -6.88 -2.59
N ALA A 65 -12.49 -5.83 -2.28
CA ALA A 65 -12.30 -5.04 -1.05
C ALA A 65 -12.28 -5.91 0.22
N THR A 66 -13.12 -6.95 0.27
CA THR A 66 -13.17 -7.90 1.39
C THR A 66 -11.88 -8.70 1.54
N GLN A 67 -11.25 -9.08 0.43
CA GLN A 67 -9.97 -9.79 0.43
C GLN A 67 -8.80 -8.88 0.79
N LEU A 68 -8.87 -7.59 0.43
CA LEU A 68 -7.84 -6.59 0.78
C LEU A 68 -7.95 -6.06 2.22
N ARG A 69 -9.04 -6.40 2.93
CA ARG A 69 -9.29 -5.97 4.32
C ARG A 69 -8.10 -6.18 5.28
N PRO A 70 -7.34 -7.29 5.23
CA PRO A 70 -6.17 -7.46 6.09
C PRO A 70 -5.09 -6.38 5.87
N LEU A 71 -4.85 -5.97 4.61
CA LEU A 71 -3.91 -4.89 4.29
C LEU A 71 -4.44 -3.54 4.75
N GLU A 72 -5.75 -3.33 4.64
CA GLU A 72 -6.39 -2.12 5.12
C GLU A 72 -6.29 -2.00 6.66
N LEU A 73 -6.41 -3.12 7.39
CA LEU A 73 -6.17 -3.14 8.83
C LEU A 73 -4.72 -2.80 9.20
N VAL A 74 -3.74 -3.28 8.43
CA VAL A 74 -2.32 -2.93 8.61
C VAL A 74 -2.11 -1.43 8.40
N GLN A 75 -2.66 -0.86 7.32
CA GLN A 75 -2.61 0.59 7.09
C GLN A 75 -3.26 1.34 8.25
N ASN A 76 -4.46 0.94 8.67
CA ASN A 76 -5.19 1.64 9.72
C ASN A 76 -4.44 1.63 11.06
N GLU A 77 -3.78 0.53 11.41
CA GLU A 77 -2.93 0.47 12.60
C GLU A 77 -1.69 1.37 12.45
N ALA A 78 -1.07 1.40 11.27
CA ALA A 78 0.05 2.30 10.98
C ALA A 78 -0.35 3.78 11.13
N LEU A 79 -1.51 4.20 10.61
CA LEU A 79 -2.00 5.57 10.76
C LEU A 79 -2.16 5.96 12.24
N ARG A 80 -2.69 5.06 13.07
CA ARG A 80 -2.81 5.28 14.52
C ARG A 80 -1.46 5.42 15.20
N ILE A 81 -0.48 4.60 14.84
CA ILE A 81 0.88 4.67 15.36
C ILE A 81 1.54 6.00 14.97
N ILE A 82 1.39 6.43 13.72
CA ILE A 82 1.96 7.69 13.21
C ILE A 82 1.38 8.88 13.96
N LEU A 83 0.05 8.95 14.10
CA LEU A 83 -0.65 10.07 14.73
C LEU A 83 -0.74 9.97 16.26
N GLY A 84 -0.36 8.83 16.86
CA GLY A 84 -0.51 8.59 18.30
C GLY A 84 -1.97 8.53 18.76
N CYS A 85 -2.91 8.22 17.86
CA CYS A 85 -4.34 8.26 18.17
C CYS A 85 -4.86 6.95 18.79
N PRO A 86 -5.88 7.04 19.67
CA PRO A 86 -6.52 5.85 20.24
C PRO A 86 -7.30 5.05 19.18
N ARG A 87 -7.61 3.79 19.48
CA ARG A 87 -8.37 2.90 18.58
C ARG A 87 -9.77 3.43 18.21
N THR A 88 -10.34 4.26 19.06
CA THR A 88 -11.66 4.90 18.90
C THR A 88 -11.67 6.02 17.87
N ALA A 89 -10.50 6.54 17.47
CA ALA A 89 -10.42 7.59 16.46
C ALA A 89 -10.99 7.13 15.12
N ARG A 90 -11.78 8.01 14.48
CA ARG A 90 -12.40 7.74 13.18
C ARG A 90 -11.31 7.62 12.11
N ILE A 91 -11.31 6.50 11.40
CA ILE A 91 -10.25 6.20 10.43
C ILE A 91 -10.22 7.19 9.26
N GLU A 92 -11.36 7.73 8.89
CA GLU A 92 -11.49 8.73 7.82
C GLU A 92 -10.75 10.02 8.15
N ILE A 93 -10.81 10.46 9.41
CA ILE A 93 -10.07 11.62 9.90
C ILE A 93 -8.57 11.33 9.83
N LEU A 94 -8.13 10.17 10.33
CA LEU A 94 -6.71 9.77 10.29
C LEU A 94 -6.16 9.72 8.85
N ARG A 95 -7.00 9.30 7.89
CA ARG A 95 -6.66 9.29 6.45
C ARG A 95 -6.57 10.69 5.88
N ALA A 96 -7.48 11.58 6.26
CA ALA A 96 -7.48 12.98 5.82
C ALA A 96 -6.25 13.73 6.34
N GLU A 97 -5.93 13.58 7.63
CA GLU A 97 -4.76 14.19 8.28
C GLU A 97 -3.44 13.79 7.61
N LEU A 98 -3.33 12.54 7.19
CA LEU A 98 -2.13 12.00 6.54
C LEU A 98 -2.19 12.03 5.00
N GLN A 99 -3.29 12.52 4.42
CA GLN A 99 -3.56 12.49 2.97
C GLN A 99 -3.36 11.10 2.34
N LEU A 100 -3.71 10.04 3.07
CA LEU A 100 -3.52 8.65 2.65
C LEU A 100 -4.87 8.01 2.25
N PRO A 101 -5.10 7.70 0.96
CA PRO A 101 -6.32 7.02 0.54
C PRO A 101 -6.34 5.56 0.98
N SER A 102 -7.50 4.91 0.88
CA SER A 102 -7.65 3.48 1.15
C SER A 102 -6.74 2.64 0.24
N ILE A 103 -6.40 1.43 0.68
CA ILE A 103 -5.57 0.50 -0.11
C ILE A 103 -6.17 0.24 -1.48
N MET A 104 -7.49 -0.04 -1.52
CA MET A 104 -8.19 -0.32 -2.78
C MET A 104 -8.13 0.88 -3.73
N CYS A 105 -8.41 2.08 -3.23
CA CYS A 105 -8.37 3.31 -4.04
C CYS A 105 -6.97 3.54 -4.61
N ARG A 106 -5.92 3.30 -3.81
CA ARG A 106 -4.53 3.41 -4.29
C ARG A 106 -4.19 2.39 -5.35
N VAL A 107 -4.56 1.13 -5.14
CA VAL A 107 -4.30 0.04 -6.08
C VAL A 107 -4.98 0.34 -7.42
N GLN A 108 -6.22 0.84 -7.39
CA GLN A 108 -6.93 1.31 -8.57
C GLN A 108 -6.22 2.49 -9.24
N GLU A 109 -5.82 3.51 -8.48
CA GLU A 109 -5.10 4.68 -9.01
C GLU A 109 -3.83 4.28 -9.76
N ILE A 110 -3.00 3.43 -9.15
CA ILE A 110 -1.75 2.95 -9.76
C ILE A 110 -2.04 2.13 -11.01
N THR A 111 -3.01 1.22 -10.92
CA THR A 111 -3.35 0.36 -12.06
C THR A 111 -3.89 1.18 -13.23
N CYS A 112 -4.82 2.12 -12.97
CA CYS A 112 -5.34 3.04 -13.97
C CYS A 112 -4.23 3.86 -14.62
N ARG A 113 -3.28 4.38 -13.83
CA ARG A 113 -2.12 5.13 -14.36
C ARG A 113 -1.24 4.26 -15.24
N THR A 114 -0.96 3.02 -14.83
CA THR A 114 -0.14 2.08 -15.61
C THR A 114 -0.82 1.69 -16.91
N VAL A 115 -2.10 1.33 -16.86
CA VAL A 115 -2.91 0.99 -18.05
C VAL A 115 -3.02 2.21 -18.98
N GLY A 116 -3.29 3.39 -18.45
CA GLY A 116 -3.34 4.62 -19.25
C GLY A 116 -2.03 4.90 -19.98
N ARG A 117 -0.88 4.67 -19.32
CA ARG A 117 0.42 4.74 -19.97
C ARG A 117 0.57 3.70 -21.08
N MET A 118 0.21 2.44 -20.82
CA MET A 118 0.26 1.38 -21.83
C MET A 118 -0.61 1.68 -23.05
N LEU A 119 -1.78 2.28 -22.86
CA LEU A 119 -2.66 2.69 -23.96
C LEU A 119 -2.12 3.91 -24.73
N SER A 120 -1.42 4.82 -24.05
CA SER A 120 -0.78 5.98 -24.68
C SER A 120 0.52 5.64 -25.42
N MET A 121 1.14 4.50 -25.10
CA MET A 121 2.23 3.94 -25.89
C MET A 121 1.60 3.09 -27.00
N GLY A 122 1.60 3.59 -28.23
CA GLY A 122 1.06 2.86 -29.38
C GLY A 122 1.66 1.46 -29.57
N PRO A 123 1.07 0.62 -30.45
CA PRO A 123 1.44 -0.79 -30.64
C PRO A 123 2.90 -1.05 -31.07
N ASP A 124 3.70 -0.02 -31.34
CA ASP A 124 5.04 -0.12 -31.90
C ASP A 124 6.14 -0.54 -30.89
N SER A 125 5.87 -0.51 -29.58
CA SER A 125 6.87 -0.91 -28.55
C SER A 125 6.85 -2.39 -28.15
N LEU A 126 5.80 -3.16 -28.49
CA LEU A 126 5.70 -4.59 -28.11
C LEU A 126 6.44 -5.54 -29.06
N LYS A 127 7.00 -5.05 -30.16
CA LYS A 127 7.81 -5.86 -31.10
C LYS A 127 9.27 -6.06 -30.67
N GLY A 128 9.75 -5.35 -29.65
CA GLY A 128 11.16 -5.36 -29.25
C GLY A 128 11.59 -6.41 -28.23
N SER A 129 10.66 -7.17 -27.62
CA SER A 129 10.98 -8.07 -26.49
C SER A 129 10.77 -9.56 -26.74
N LEU A 130 10.45 -9.97 -27.97
CA LEU A 130 10.29 -11.37 -28.38
C LEU A 130 11.32 -11.73 -29.47
N THR A 131 12.60 -11.53 -29.20
CA THR A 131 13.63 -12.34 -29.87
C THR A 131 14.03 -13.46 -28.90
N PRO A 132 13.91 -14.73 -29.30
CA PRO A 132 14.45 -15.83 -28.53
C PRO A 132 15.98 -15.68 -28.56
N VAL A 133 16.60 -15.56 -27.39
CA VAL A 133 18.05 -15.71 -27.27
C VAL A 133 18.34 -17.19 -27.54
N SER A 134 18.94 -17.42 -28.70
CA SER A 134 19.50 -18.70 -29.17
C SER A 134 20.53 -19.29 -28.22
#